data_AF-A0AAW3V177-F1
#
_entry.id   AF-A0AAW3V177-F1
#
_cell.length_a   1.000
_cell.length_b   1.000
_cell.length_c   1.000
_cell.angle_alpha   90.00
_cell.angle_beta   90.00
_cell.angle_gamma   90.00
#
_symmetry.space_group_name_H-M   'P 1'
#
loop_
_entity.id
_entity.type
_entity.pdbx_description
1 polymer ?
#
loop_
_entity_poly.entity_id
_entity_poly.type
_entity_poly.pdbx_seq_one_letter_code
_entity_poly.pdbx_strand_id
1 'polypeptide(L)'
;MPRYRYEVAPRAEALGGGYQLRLFDGDDEVGGGVFPADRHAEPHKGVTWFNALPEHERARWLKEANSARPVDAWGAYLQMLALDEAKSEGALWVLMRK
;
A
#
# COMPACT_ATOMS: atom_id res chain seq x y z
N MET A 1 -21.79 13.81 -13.49
CA MET A 1 -20.51 13.42 -12.85
C MET A 1 -20.84 12.63 -11.59
N PRO A 2 -20.08 11.58 -11.22
CA PRO A 2 -20.32 10.88 -9.96
C PRO A 2 -20.14 11.85 -8.80
N ARG A 3 -21.10 11.86 -7.87
CA ARG A 3 -21.11 12.72 -6.68
C ARG A 3 -19.95 12.40 -5.73
N TYR A 4 -19.63 11.11 -5.61
CA TYR A 4 -18.52 10.63 -4.80
C TYR A 4 -17.27 10.35 -5.63
N ARG A 5 -16.10 10.75 -5.11
CA ARG A 5 -14.78 10.47 -5.66
C ARG A 5 -13.83 10.07 -4.53
N TYR A 6 -12.77 9.32 -4.84
CA TYR A 6 -11.75 8.98 -3.85
C TYR A 6 -10.36 9.34 -4.37
N GLU A 7 -9.43 9.58 -3.44
CA GLU A 7 -8.02 9.80 -3.72
C GLU A 7 -7.16 8.90 -2.83
N VAL A 8 -6.07 8.38 -3.39
CA VAL A 8 -5.06 7.60 -2.67
C VAL A 8 -3.74 8.34 -2.76
N ALA A 9 -3.22 8.77 -1.61
CA ALA A 9 -1.97 9.52 -1.51
C ALA A 9 -0.90 8.71 -0.74
N PRO A 10 0.38 8.77 -1.15
CA PRO A 10 1.44 8.12 -0.40
C PRO A 10 1.59 8.75 0.98
N ARG A 11 1.92 7.93 1.97
CA ARG A 11 2.12 8.33 3.35
C ARG A 11 3.61 8.24 3.70
N ALA A 12 4.10 9.23 4.44
CA ALA A 12 5.51 9.32 4.79
C ALA A 12 5.99 8.07 5.57
N GLU A 13 7.22 7.62 5.30
CA GLU A 13 7.81 6.47 6.00
C GLU A 13 7.83 6.66 7.52
N ALA A 14 8.08 7.89 7.99
CA ALA A 14 8.08 8.24 9.42
C ALA A 14 6.72 8.02 10.11
N LEU A 15 5.63 7.90 9.35
CA LEU A 15 4.30 7.59 9.87
C LEU A 15 3.95 6.11 9.72
N GLY A 16 4.84 5.26 9.20
CA GLY A 16 4.61 3.85 8.89
C GLY A 16 4.39 3.58 7.39
N GLY A 17 4.70 4.55 6.52
CA GLY A 17 4.62 4.40 5.07
C GLY A 17 3.22 4.08 4.56
N GLY A 18 3.17 3.46 3.38
CA GLY A 18 1.95 3.03 2.72
C GLY A 18 1.13 4.19 2.16
N TYR A 19 -0.20 4.13 2.31
CA TYR A 19 -1.11 5.06 1.66
C TYR A 19 -2.23 5.54 2.58
N GLN A 20 -2.69 6.76 2.32
CA GLN A 20 -3.90 7.33 2.88
C GLN A 20 -4.97 7.38 1.78
N LEU A 21 -6.13 6.77 2.05
CA LEU A 21 -7.33 6.89 1.24
C LEU A 21 -8.20 8.02 1.80
N ARG A 22 -8.72 8.88 0.91
CA ARG A 22 -9.69 9.92 1.23
C ARG A 22 -10.90 9.80 0.30
N LEU A 23 -12.10 9.93 0.85
CA LEU A 23 -13.36 9.93 0.14
C LEU A 23 -13.96 11.32 0.17
N PHE A 24 -14.44 11.79 -0.97
CA PHE A 24 -15.05 13.10 -1.13
C PHE A 24 -16.48 12.98 -1.65
N ASP A 25 -17.38 13.83 -1.13
CA ASP A 25 -18.67 14.17 -1.72
C ASP A 25 -18.53 15.57 -2.33
N GLY A 26 -18.37 15.65 -3.65
CA GLY A 26 -17.91 16.87 -4.30
C GLY A 26 -16.50 17.28 -3.82
N ASP A 27 -16.44 18.38 -3.08
CA ASP A 27 -15.20 18.94 -2.51
C ASP A 27 -15.04 18.64 -1.00
N ASP A 28 -16.09 18.13 -0.34
CA ASP A 28 -16.05 17.83 1.09
C ASP A 28 -15.47 16.43 1.34
N GLU A 29 -14.43 16.33 2.16
CA GLU A 29 -13.91 15.04 2.63
C GLU A 29 -14.90 14.43 3.63
N VAL A 30 -15.46 13.27 3.29
CA VAL A 30 -16.52 12.59 4.06
C VAL A 30 -16.07 11.27 4.68
N GLY A 31 -14.82 10.85 4.44
CA GLY A 31 -14.25 9.65 5.03
C GLY A 31 -12.82 9.38 4.59
N GLY A 32 -12.15 8.46 5.28
CA GLY A 32 -10.77 8.10 4.96
C GLY A 32 -10.32 6.82 5.66
N GLY A 33 -9.18 6.31 5.20
CA GLY A 33 -8.56 5.09 5.69
C GLY A 33 -7.04 5.14 5.55
N VAL A 34 -6.33 4.36 6.36
CA VAL A 34 -4.87 4.27 6.33
C VAL A 34 -4.46 2.83 6.11
N PHE A 35 -3.56 2.64 5.13
CA PHE A 35 -3.04 1.35 4.71
C PHE A 35 -1.52 1.38 4.91
N PRO A 36 -1.01 0.94 6.07
CA PRO A 36 0.41 1.06 6.41
C PRO A 36 1.25 0.05 5.61
N ALA A 37 2.50 0.43 5.31
CA ALA A 37 3.48 -0.43 4.64
C ALA A 37 4.83 -0.42 5.38
N ASP A 38 4.79 -0.44 6.72
CA ASP A 38 5.97 -0.38 7.56
C ASP A 38 6.75 -1.71 7.54
N ARG A 39 7.85 -1.71 6.78
CA ARG A 39 8.78 -2.84 6.68
C ARG A 39 9.48 -3.21 7.99
N HIS A 40 9.45 -2.32 9.00
CA HIS A 40 10.08 -2.52 10.30
C HIS A 40 9.09 -2.94 11.39
N ALA A 41 7.78 -2.88 11.14
CA ALA A 41 6.78 -3.33 12.10
C ALA A 41 6.91 -4.84 12.40
N GLU A 42 7.22 -5.65 11.38
CA GLU A 42 7.31 -7.12 11.50
C GLU A 42 8.52 -7.69 10.74
N PRO A 43 9.76 -7.47 11.22
CA PRO A 43 10.96 -7.79 10.46
C PRO A 43 11.14 -9.30 10.21
N HIS A 44 10.71 -10.14 11.14
CA HIS A 44 10.76 -11.59 10.97
C HIS A 44 9.83 -12.08 9.85
N LYS A 45 8.63 -11.48 9.70
CA LYS A 45 7.71 -11.82 8.61
C LYS A 45 8.33 -11.50 7.25
N GLY A 46 8.99 -10.36 7.11
CA GLY A 46 9.66 -9.97 5.88
C GLY A 46 10.77 -10.94 5.45
N VAL A 47 11.60 -11.38 6.40
CA VAL A 47 12.65 -12.37 6.12
C VAL A 47 12.05 -13.73 5.77
N THR A 48 11.05 -14.19 6.51
CA THR A 48 10.36 -15.46 6.22
C THR A 48 9.70 -15.45 4.85
N TRP A 49 8.99 -14.37 4.52
CA TRP A 49 8.39 -14.16 3.19
C TRP A 49 9.46 -14.20 2.11
N PHE A 50 10.54 -13.43 2.24
CA PHE A 50 11.59 -13.35 1.23
C PHE A 50 12.26 -14.71 0.98
N ASN A 51 12.54 -15.47 2.04
CA ASN A 51 13.15 -16.80 1.93
C ASN A 51 12.22 -17.85 1.32
N ALA A 52 10.90 -17.67 1.42
CA ALA A 52 9.92 -18.56 0.81
C ALA A 52 9.73 -18.30 -0.71
N LEU A 53 10.19 -17.15 -1.22
CA LEU A 53 10.05 -16.82 -2.63
C LEU A 53 11.03 -17.60 -3.52
N PRO A 54 10.60 -18.02 -4.72
CA PRO A 54 11.52 -18.52 -5.75
C PRO A 54 12.50 -17.41 -6.16
N GLU A 55 13.67 -17.79 -6.68
CA GLU A 55 14.78 -16.87 -6.98
C GLU A 55 14.38 -15.71 -7.90
N HIS A 56 13.58 -15.99 -8.94
CA HIS A 56 13.13 -14.96 -9.88
C HIS A 56 12.23 -13.90 -9.22
N GLU A 57 11.38 -14.30 -8.27
CA GLU A 57 10.55 -13.36 -7.51
C GLU A 57 11.40 -12.56 -6.53
N ARG A 58 12.38 -13.19 -5.86
CA ARG A 58 13.36 -12.46 -5.03
C ARG A 58 14.08 -11.39 -5.86
N ALA A 59 14.59 -11.74 -7.04
CA ALA A 59 15.26 -10.81 -7.93
C ALA A 59 14.36 -9.67 -8.39
N ARG A 60 13.09 -9.96 -8.70
CA ARG A 60 12.08 -8.95 -9.04
C ARG A 60 11.89 -7.96 -7.90
N TRP A 61 11.69 -8.42 -6.66
CA TRP A 61 11.42 -7.53 -5.53
C TRP A 61 12.64 -6.71 -5.10
N LEU A 62 13.84 -7.28 -5.20
CA LEU A 62 15.09 -6.53 -5.01
C LEU A 62 15.25 -5.42 -6.07
N LYS A 63 14.90 -5.71 -7.33
CA LYS A 63 14.90 -4.71 -8.41
C LYS A 63 13.86 -3.62 -8.18
N GLU A 64 12.65 -3.98 -7.79
CA GLU A 64 11.57 -3.03 -7.49
C GLU A 64 11.96 -2.10 -6.34
N ALA A 65 12.56 -2.65 -5.29
CA ALA A 65 13.07 -1.88 -4.16
C ALA A 65 14.35 -1.08 -4.46
N ASN A 66 14.95 -1.28 -5.65
CA ASN A 66 16.27 -0.78 -6.01
C ASN A 66 17.33 -1.04 -4.91
N SER A 67 17.33 -2.26 -4.36
CA SER A 67 18.15 -2.64 -3.20
C SER A 67 18.54 -4.11 -3.25
N ALA A 68 19.66 -4.46 -2.60
CA ALA A 68 20.09 -5.84 -2.37
C ALA A 68 19.60 -6.39 -1.02
N ARG A 69 18.84 -5.62 -0.23
CA ARG A 69 18.41 -6.02 1.13
C ARG A 69 17.01 -6.64 1.12
N PRO A 70 16.82 -7.84 1.71
CA PRO A 70 15.50 -8.47 1.83
C PRO A 70 14.43 -7.60 2.52
N VAL A 71 14.81 -6.79 3.51
CA VAL A 71 13.88 -5.88 4.20
C VAL A 71 13.36 -4.77 3.29
N ASP A 72 14.16 -4.33 2.31
CA ASP A 72 13.73 -3.31 1.35
C ASP A 72 12.78 -3.93 0.32
N ALA A 73 13.06 -5.17 -0.14
CA ALA A 73 12.13 -5.95 -0.95
C ALA A 73 10.78 -6.19 -0.25
N TRP A 74 10.80 -6.49 1.06
CA TRP A 74 9.58 -6.61 1.86
C TRP A 74 8.80 -5.29 1.92
N GLY A 75 9.49 -4.16 2.09
CA GLY A 75 8.85 -2.84 2.03
C GLY A 75 8.20 -2.56 0.69
N ALA A 76 8.86 -2.85 -0.43
CA ALA A 76 8.27 -2.71 -1.77
C ALA A 76 7.03 -3.58 -1.95
N TYR A 77 7.04 -4.81 -1.46
CA TYR A 77 5.87 -5.69 -1.47
C TYR A 77 4.71 -5.14 -0.64
N LEU A 78 4.98 -4.67 0.57
CA LEU A 78 3.96 -4.04 1.43
C LEU A 78 3.38 -2.78 0.79
N GLN A 79 4.20 -1.97 0.09
CA GLN A 79 3.71 -0.81 -0.66
C GLN A 79 2.76 -1.22 -1.79
N MET A 80 3.09 -2.26 -2.54
CA MET A 80 2.20 -2.79 -3.58
C MET A 80 0.86 -3.24 -2.97
N LEU A 81 0.89 -4.01 -1.88
CA LEU A 81 -0.33 -4.47 -1.20
C LEU A 81 -1.18 -3.31 -0.68
N ALA A 82 -0.57 -2.37 0.03
CA ALA A 82 -1.27 -1.22 0.59
C ALA A 82 -1.93 -0.35 -0.50
N LEU A 83 -1.28 -0.20 -1.66
CA LEU A 83 -1.85 0.53 -2.79
C LEU A 83 -3.06 -0.19 -3.40
N ASP A 84 -2.95 -1.51 -3.60
CA ASP A 84 -4.01 -2.34 -4.15
C ASP A 84 -5.23 -2.35 -3.23
N GLU A 85 -5.01 -2.51 -1.92
CA GLU A 85 -6.06 -2.47 -0.90
C GLU A 85 -6.73 -1.09 -0.83
N ALA A 86 -5.96 0.00 -0.78
CA ALA A 86 -6.49 1.36 -0.74
C ALA A 86 -7.35 1.69 -1.98
N LYS A 87 -6.92 1.26 -3.17
CA LYS A 87 -7.69 1.45 -4.41
C LYS A 87 -8.95 0.60 -4.44
N SER A 88 -8.87 -0.64 -3.98
CA SER A 88 -10.00 -1.55 -3.92
C SER A 88 -11.08 -1.03 -2.97
N GLU A 89 -10.68 -0.62 -1.76
CA GLU A 89 -11.57 -0.03 -0.76
C GLU A 89 -12.20 1.29 -1.27
N GLY A 90 -11.39 2.18 -1.86
CA GLY A 90 -11.88 3.44 -2.44
C GLY A 90 -12.89 3.22 -3.58
N ALA A 91 -12.64 2.24 -4.45
CA ALA A 91 -13.55 1.88 -5.52
C ALA A 91 -14.87 1.31 -4.98
N LEU A 92 -14.81 0.46 -3.96
CA LEU A 92 -16.00 -0.07 -3.27
C LEU A 92 -16.82 1.04 -2.62
N TRP A 93 -16.17 2.00 -1.96
CA TRP A 93 -16.86 3.13 -1.33
C TRP A 93 -17.64 3.98 -2.31
N VAL A 94 -17.08 4.25 -3.49
CA VAL A 94 -17.79 4.96 -4.56
C VAL A 94 -18.92 4.10 -5.11
N LEU A 95 -18.69 2.80 -5.32
CA LEU A 95 -19.71 1.87 -5.83
C LEU A 95 -20.95 1.79 -4.92
N MET A 96 -20.75 1.69 -3.60
CA MET A 96 -21.83 1.57 -2.62
C MET A 96 -22.65 2.85 -2.44
N ARG A 97 -22.17 3.99 -2.93
CA ARG A 97 -22.80 5.31 -2.78
C ARG A 97 -23.28 5.91 -4.11
N LYS A 98 -23.34 5.07 -5.16
CA LYS A 98 -23.94 5.43 -6.46
C LYS A 98 -25.46 5.51 -6.37
#